data_AF-A0A179RUH1-F1
#
_entry.id   AF-A0A179RUH1-F1
#
_cell.length_a   1.000
_cell.length_b   1.000
_cell.length_c   1.000
_cell.angle_alpha   90.00
_cell.angle_beta   90.00
_cell.angle_gamma   90.00
#
_symmetry.space_group_name_H-M   'P 1'
#
loop_
_entity.id
_entity.type
_entity.pdbx_description
1 polymer ?
#
loop_
_entity_poly.entity_id
_entity_poly.type
_entity_poly.pdbx_seq_one_letter_code
_entity_poly.pdbx_strand_id
1 'polypeptide(L)'
;MPKSPKPAETKPLREPDAREKAAMDRALERYKARPAPFEYAVHPQADGMQKLARPHSDDAGHLLHALDAFGTASNDFKDNALVQLGAVVQDVTDKEAFAQQFNASLAAISGIAPQNEVEAMLAVQMVATHDLAMKAMRKMSHASDVDRMDKLGNIATKMMRTYTTQIEALAKLRRGGEQTVRVEHVHVYQGGQAIVGNVQRGGAPGGYD
;
A
#
# COMPACT_ATOMS: atom_id res chain seq x y z
N MET A 1 -2.72 24.96 47.09
CA MET A 1 -2.97 24.22 45.83
C MET A 1 -2.34 25.02 44.69
N PRO A 2 -1.35 24.48 43.96
CA PRO A 2 -0.80 25.18 42.78
C PRO A 2 -1.89 25.27 41.71
N LYS A 3 -2.10 26.48 41.16
CA LYS A 3 -3.09 26.74 40.11
C LYS A 3 -2.70 25.99 38.84
N SER A 4 -3.61 25.18 38.30
CA SER A 4 -3.43 24.54 36.99
C SER A 4 -3.12 25.60 35.92
N PRO A 5 -2.14 25.38 35.05
CA PRO A 5 -1.83 26.32 33.98
C PRO A 5 -3.08 26.49 33.09
N LYS A 6 -3.46 27.75 32.86
CA LYS A 6 -4.54 28.11 31.93
C LYS A 6 -4.20 27.53 30.54
N PRO A 7 -5.14 26.87 29.85
CA PRO A 7 -4.93 26.45 28.47
C PRO A 7 -4.50 27.66 27.63
N ALA A 8 -3.41 27.52 26.88
CA ALA A 8 -2.98 28.57 25.97
C ALA A 8 -4.09 28.83 24.95
N GLU A 9 -4.57 30.07 24.84
CA GLU A 9 -5.52 30.47 23.80
C GLU A 9 -4.89 30.15 22.43
N THR A 10 -5.49 29.20 21.72
CA THR A 10 -5.06 28.85 20.37
C THR A 10 -5.32 30.04 19.46
N LYS A 11 -4.24 30.66 18.97
CA LYS A 11 -4.34 31.73 17.97
C LYS A 11 -5.17 31.23 16.78
N PRO A 12 -6.06 32.07 16.21
CA PRO A 12 -6.81 31.68 15.03
C PRO A 12 -5.85 31.33 13.90
N LEU A 13 -6.22 30.31 13.12
CA LEU A 13 -5.44 29.88 11.97
C LEU A 13 -5.37 31.03 10.94
N ARG A 14 -4.20 31.20 10.31
CA ARG A 14 -4.06 32.19 9.23
C ARG A 14 -4.76 31.70 7.96
N GLU A 15 -5.17 32.64 7.13
CA GLU A 15 -5.62 32.33 5.78
C GLU A 15 -4.47 31.76 4.92
N PRO A 16 -4.78 30.86 3.95
CA PRO A 16 -3.79 30.39 3.00
C PRO A 16 -3.25 31.52 2.11
N ASP A 17 -1.95 31.52 1.87
CA ASP A 17 -1.32 32.46 0.94
C ASP A 17 -1.58 32.09 -0.54
N ALA A 18 -1.10 32.91 -1.47
CA ALA A 18 -1.31 32.68 -2.89
C ALA A 18 -0.66 31.38 -3.41
N ARG A 19 0.49 30.97 -2.86
CA ARG A 19 1.18 29.73 -3.25
C ARG A 19 0.42 28.51 -2.74
N GLU A 20 -0.11 28.58 -1.53
CA GLU A 20 -0.94 27.55 -0.93
C GLU A 20 -2.27 27.39 -1.68
N LYS A 21 -2.95 28.48 -2.03
CA LYS A 21 -4.16 28.44 -2.87
C LYS A 21 -3.91 27.76 -4.20
N ALA A 22 -2.86 28.16 -4.91
CA ALA A 22 -2.48 27.52 -6.16
C ALA A 22 -2.14 26.02 -5.98
N ALA A 23 -1.55 25.63 -4.85
CA ALA A 23 -1.29 24.21 -4.54
C ALA A 23 -2.59 23.43 -4.26
N MET A 24 -3.55 24.03 -3.56
CA MET A 24 -4.87 23.47 -3.30
C MET A 24 -5.67 23.30 -4.59
N ASP A 25 -5.64 24.28 -5.50
CA ASP A 25 -6.32 24.19 -6.80
C ASP A 25 -5.78 23.01 -7.62
N ARG A 26 -4.46 22.87 -7.71
CA ARG A 26 -3.83 21.71 -8.36
C ARG A 26 -4.20 20.39 -7.67
N ALA A 27 -4.35 20.38 -6.35
CA ALA A 27 -4.74 19.19 -5.61
C ALA A 27 -6.20 18.82 -5.84
N LEU A 28 -7.09 19.81 -5.96
CA LEU A 28 -8.51 19.64 -6.26
C LEU A 28 -8.70 19.01 -7.64
N GLU A 29 -7.96 19.45 -8.66
CA GLU A 29 -8.03 18.85 -9.99
C GLU A 29 -7.56 17.38 -9.98
N ARG A 30 -6.47 17.07 -9.25
CA ARG A 30 -6.06 15.67 -9.05
C ARG A 30 -7.09 14.86 -8.28
N TYR A 31 -7.79 15.46 -7.31
CA TYR A 31 -8.84 14.79 -6.54
C TYR A 31 -10.03 14.42 -7.43
N LYS A 32 -10.52 15.36 -8.25
CA LYS A 32 -11.63 15.13 -9.18
C LYS A 32 -11.32 14.06 -10.23
N ALA A 33 -10.06 13.92 -10.61
CA ALA A 33 -9.63 12.91 -11.59
C ALA A 33 -9.50 11.49 -11.02
N ARG A 34 -9.56 11.31 -9.69
CA ARG A 34 -9.48 9.97 -9.08
C ARG A 34 -10.85 9.28 -9.12
N PRO A 35 -10.88 7.96 -9.33
CA PRO A 35 -12.10 7.18 -9.11
C PRO A 35 -12.62 7.37 -7.69
N ALA A 36 -13.94 7.26 -7.52
CA ALA A 36 -14.55 7.25 -6.20
C ALA A 36 -14.04 6.03 -5.40
N PRO A 37 -13.65 6.19 -4.13
CA PRO A 37 -13.20 5.05 -3.33
C PRO A 37 -14.36 4.10 -3.03
N PHE A 38 -14.07 2.80 -3.00
CA PHE A 38 -14.98 1.80 -2.47
C PHE A 38 -14.94 1.81 -0.94
N GLU A 39 -16.10 1.96 -0.31
CA GLU A 39 -16.21 2.11 1.15
C GLU A 39 -17.42 1.36 1.72
N TYR A 40 -17.31 0.99 3.00
CA TYR A 40 -18.43 0.56 3.84
C TYR A 40 -18.69 1.59 4.93
N ALA A 41 -19.96 1.83 5.23
CA ALA A 41 -20.35 2.37 6.53
C ALA A 41 -20.09 1.29 7.59
N VAL A 42 -19.46 1.66 8.71
CA VAL A 42 -19.12 0.72 9.77
C VAL A 42 -19.86 1.11 11.05
N HIS A 43 -20.63 0.17 11.58
CA HIS A 43 -21.44 0.37 12.78
C HIS A 43 -20.97 -0.56 13.89
N PRO A 44 -20.40 -0.02 14.99
CA PRO A 44 -20.07 -0.80 16.16
C PRO A 44 -21.32 -1.52 16.70
N GLN A 45 -21.15 -2.78 17.09
CA GLN A 45 -22.20 -3.61 17.70
C GLN A 45 -21.92 -3.84 19.18
N ALA A 46 -22.98 -4.18 19.93
CA ALA A 46 -22.92 -4.38 21.39
C ALA A 46 -22.05 -5.58 21.81
N ASP A 47 -21.90 -6.57 20.95
CA ASP A 47 -21.00 -7.73 21.11
C ASP A 47 -19.52 -7.40 20.83
N GLY A 48 -19.22 -6.15 20.47
CA GLY A 48 -17.89 -5.69 20.11
C GLY A 48 -17.49 -6.03 18.67
N MET A 49 -18.38 -6.63 17.88
CA MET A 49 -18.19 -6.82 16.44
C MET A 49 -18.48 -5.52 15.67
N GLN A 50 -18.01 -5.46 14.43
CA GLN A 50 -18.23 -4.33 13.52
C GLN A 50 -19.17 -4.78 12.42
N LYS A 51 -20.33 -4.11 12.28
CA LYS A 51 -21.27 -4.38 11.20
C LYS A 51 -20.93 -3.49 10.01
N LEU A 52 -20.60 -4.12 8.89
CA LEU A 52 -20.47 -3.42 7.61
C LEU A 52 -21.86 -3.17 7.03
N ALA A 53 -22.10 -1.96 6.55
CA ALA A 53 -23.30 -1.54 5.86
C ALA A 53 -22.94 -0.72 4.63
N ARG A 54 -23.83 -0.72 3.64
CA ARG A 54 -23.65 0.08 2.43
C ARG A 54 -23.84 1.56 2.77
N PRO A 55 -23.04 2.46 2.19
CA PRO A 55 -23.16 3.90 2.43
C PRO A 55 -24.33 4.56 1.66
N HIS A 56 -24.98 3.84 0.73
CA HIS A 56 -26.07 4.36 -0.10
C HIS A 56 -27.12 3.28 -0.42
N SER A 57 -28.24 3.72 -1.03
CA SER A 57 -29.42 2.88 -1.31
C SER A 57 -29.33 2.03 -2.58
N ASP A 58 -28.33 2.26 -3.44
CA ASP A 58 -28.11 1.42 -4.63
C ASP A 58 -27.34 0.14 -4.28
N ASP A 59 -28.10 -0.92 -4.05
CA ASP A 59 -27.60 -2.24 -3.63
C ASP A 59 -26.75 -2.90 -4.72
N ALA A 60 -27.23 -2.85 -5.96
CA ALA A 60 -26.56 -3.47 -7.11
C ALA A 60 -25.28 -2.71 -7.46
N GLY A 61 -25.33 -1.37 -7.45
CA GLY A 61 -24.16 -0.53 -7.68
C GLY A 61 -23.07 -0.74 -6.62
N HIS A 62 -23.45 -0.86 -5.34
CA HIS A 62 -22.47 -1.14 -4.28
C HIS A 62 -21.81 -2.51 -4.44
N LEU A 63 -22.60 -3.54 -4.78
CA LEU A 63 -22.06 -4.88 -5.05
C LEU A 63 -21.09 -4.88 -6.23
N LEU A 64 -21.45 -4.24 -7.34
CA LEU A 64 -20.59 -4.15 -8.52
C LEU A 64 -19.27 -3.44 -8.20
N HIS A 65 -19.32 -2.35 -7.44
CA HIS A 65 -18.13 -1.63 -7.02
C HIS A 65 -17.25 -2.49 -6.10
N ALA A 66 -17.86 -3.29 -5.21
CA ALA A 66 -17.13 -4.21 -4.34
C ALA A 66 -16.44 -5.33 -5.14
N LEU A 67 -17.14 -5.92 -6.12
CA LEU A 67 -16.62 -6.96 -7.00
C LEU A 67 -15.45 -6.43 -7.85
N ASP A 68 -15.59 -5.23 -8.40
CA ASP A 68 -14.55 -4.53 -9.16
C ASP A 68 -13.31 -4.23 -8.31
N ALA A 69 -13.49 -3.76 -7.07
CA ALA A 69 -12.39 -3.47 -6.15
C ALA A 69 -11.49 -4.69 -5.86
N PHE A 70 -12.06 -5.90 -5.91
CA PHE A 70 -11.33 -7.16 -5.74
C PHE A 70 -11.07 -7.90 -7.07
N GLY A 71 -11.39 -7.30 -8.22
CA GLY A 71 -11.15 -7.91 -9.53
C GLY A 71 -11.80 -9.28 -9.70
N THR A 72 -13.01 -9.49 -9.14
CA THR A 72 -13.67 -10.79 -9.11
C THR A 72 -15.13 -10.70 -9.56
N ALA A 73 -15.66 -11.80 -10.09
CA ALA A 73 -17.11 -11.97 -10.26
C ALA A 73 -17.74 -12.81 -9.12
N SER A 74 -16.93 -13.34 -8.19
CA SER A 74 -17.37 -14.22 -7.11
C SER A 74 -17.72 -13.42 -5.86
N ASN A 75 -18.99 -13.45 -5.49
CA ASN A 75 -19.44 -12.82 -4.25
C ASN A 75 -18.78 -13.45 -3.00
N ASP A 76 -18.63 -14.76 -2.98
CA ASP A 76 -18.01 -15.49 -1.86
C ASP A 76 -16.53 -15.14 -1.70
N PHE A 77 -15.80 -14.99 -2.81
CA PHE A 77 -14.41 -14.56 -2.77
C PHE A 77 -14.29 -13.15 -2.18
N LYS A 78 -15.11 -12.21 -2.68
CA LYS A 78 -15.16 -10.83 -2.17
C LYS A 78 -15.53 -10.79 -0.69
N ASP A 79 -16.53 -11.57 -0.26
CA ASP A 79 -16.94 -11.64 1.15
C ASP A 79 -15.81 -12.19 2.04
N ASN A 80 -15.12 -13.26 1.61
CA ASN A 80 -13.97 -13.78 2.34
C ASN A 80 -12.79 -12.78 2.37
N ALA A 81 -12.51 -12.07 1.27
CA ALA A 81 -11.46 -11.06 1.22
C ALA A 81 -11.75 -9.88 2.18
N LEU A 82 -13.01 -9.44 2.28
CA LEU A 82 -13.45 -8.44 3.25
C LEU A 82 -13.26 -8.90 4.70
N VAL A 83 -13.59 -10.16 5.00
CA VAL A 83 -13.38 -10.75 6.32
C VAL A 83 -11.89 -10.80 6.67
N GLN A 84 -11.05 -11.25 5.74
CA GLN A 84 -9.60 -11.30 5.94
C GLN A 84 -9.01 -9.90 6.16
N LEU A 85 -9.44 -8.92 5.37
CA LEU A 85 -9.01 -7.53 5.54
C LEU A 85 -9.43 -6.98 6.90
N GLY A 86 -10.67 -7.23 7.33
CA GLY A 86 -11.18 -6.83 8.65
C GLY A 86 -10.33 -7.40 9.78
N ALA A 87 -9.98 -8.69 9.70
CA ALA A 87 -9.13 -9.34 10.69
C ALA A 87 -7.71 -8.76 10.75
N VAL A 88 -7.16 -8.32 9.61
CA VAL A 88 -5.82 -7.69 9.52
C VAL A 88 -5.79 -6.32 10.17
N VAL A 89 -6.78 -5.46 9.87
CA VAL A 89 -6.79 -4.06 10.33
C VAL A 89 -7.29 -3.89 11.75
N GLN A 90 -7.95 -4.90 12.32
CA GLN A 90 -8.49 -4.83 13.66
C GLN A 90 -7.36 -4.70 14.70
N ASP A 91 -7.19 -3.50 15.25
CA ASP A 91 -6.38 -3.28 16.45
C ASP A 91 -7.24 -3.56 17.69
N VAL A 92 -6.78 -4.47 18.54
CA VAL A 92 -7.47 -4.83 19.80
C VAL A 92 -7.50 -3.65 20.78
N THR A 93 -6.61 -2.68 20.61
CA THR A 93 -6.41 -1.55 21.55
C THR A 93 -7.16 -0.28 21.19
N ASP A 94 -7.66 -0.14 19.95
CA ASP A 94 -8.39 1.05 19.49
C ASP A 94 -9.53 0.66 18.53
N LYS A 95 -10.71 0.41 19.11
CA LYS A 95 -11.90 -0.03 18.37
C LYS A 95 -12.56 1.11 17.58
N GLU A 96 -12.33 2.37 17.96
CA GLU A 96 -12.92 3.54 17.29
C GLU A 96 -12.22 3.83 15.96
N ALA A 97 -10.92 3.52 15.86
CA ALA A 97 -10.15 3.68 14.63
C ALA A 97 -10.43 2.62 13.54
N PHE A 98 -11.20 1.57 13.82
CA PHE A 98 -11.40 0.45 12.89
C PHE A 98 -12.01 0.89 11.56
N ALA A 99 -13.07 1.70 11.59
CA ALA A 99 -13.77 2.13 10.38
C ALA A 99 -12.82 2.87 9.41
N GLN A 100 -11.99 3.77 9.97
CA GLN A 100 -11.00 4.51 9.21
C GLN A 100 -9.93 3.59 8.62
N GLN A 101 -9.37 2.67 9.41
CA GLN A 101 -8.33 1.75 8.96
C GLN A 101 -8.86 0.76 7.90
N PHE A 102 -10.09 0.29 8.07
CA PHE A 102 -10.75 -0.62 7.14
C PHE A 102 -11.00 0.04 5.79
N ASN A 103 -11.63 1.23 5.77
CA ASN A 103 -11.87 1.94 4.51
C ASN A 103 -10.56 2.45 3.86
N ALA A 104 -9.55 2.84 4.65
CA ALA A 104 -8.22 3.15 4.10
C ALA A 104 -7.57 1.93 3.42
N SER A 105 -7.80 0.73 3.97
CA SER A 105 -7.31 -0.52 3.39
C SER A 105 -8.06 -0.90 2.12
N LEU A 106 -9.37 -0.68 2.07
CA LEU A 106 -10.16 -0.83 0.84
C LEU A 106 -9.71 0.15 -0.24
N ALA A 107 -9.40 1.40 0.12
CA ALA A 107 -8.85 2.38 -0.79
C ALA A 107 -7.47 1.96 -1.32
N ALA A 108 -6.62 1.34 -0.49
CA ALA A 108 -5.34 0.79 -0.93
C ALA A 108 -5.51 -0.38 -1.93
N ILE A 109 -6.43 -1.31 -1.66
CA ILE A 109 -6.76 -2.41 -2.58
C ILE A 109 -7.33 -1.86 -3.89
N SER A 110 -8.28 -0.92 -3.82
CA SER A 110 -8.85 -0.26 -5.00
C SER A 110 -7.77 0.45 -5.83
N GLY A 111 -6.79 1.08 -5.16
CA GLY A 111 -5.65 1.72 -5.82
C GLY A 111 -4.67 0.73 -6.46
N ILE A 112 -4.55 -0.50 -5.93
CA ILE A 112 -3.83 -1.59 -6.57
C ILE A 112 -4.57 -2.04 -7.84
N ALA A 113 -5.90 -1.97 -7.83
CA ALA A 113 -6.81 -2.38 -8.91
C ALA A 113 -6.55 -3.82 -9.38
N PRO A 114 -6.79 -4.84 -8.53
CA PRO A 114 -6.64 -6.24 -8.89
C PRO A 114 -7.42 -6.60 -10.16
N GLN A 115 -6.81 -7.38 -11.05
CA GLN A 115 -7.47 -7.83 -12.29
C GLN A 115 -8.08 -9.24 -12.18
N ASN A 116 -7.79 -9.95 -11.09
CA ASN A 116 -8.23 -11.31 -10.81
C ASN A 116 -8.04 -11.63 -9.32
N GLU A 117 -8.54 -12.77 -8.89
CA GLU A 117 -8.50 -13.24 -7.50
C GLU A 117 -7.06 -13.42 -6.96
N VAL A 118 -6.09 -13.77 -7.81
CA VAL A 118 -4.68 -13.92 -7.39
C VAL A 118 -4.08 -12.55 -7.06
N GLU A 119 -4.32 -11.55 -7.90
CA GLU A 119 -3.93 -10.18 -7.62
C GLU A 119 -4.64 -9.65 -6.37
N ALA A 120 -5.90 -10.02 -6.14
CA ALA A 120 -6.66 -9.57 -4.98
C ALA A 120 -6.13 -10.17 -3.67
N MET A 121 -5.81 -11.47 -3.66
CA MET A 121 -5.13 -12.10 -2.53
C MET A 121 -3.78 -11.44 -2.24
N LEU A 122 -3.01 -11.14 -3.28
CA LEU A 122 -1.73 -10.43 -3.14
C LEU A 122 -1.93 -9.02 -2.59
N ALA A 123 -2.95 -8.29 -3.06
CA ALA A 123 -3.29 -6.95 -2.58
C ALA A 123 -3.65 -6.94 -1.09
N VAL A 124 -4.48 -7.90 -0.63
CA VAL A 124 -4.81 -8.06 0.80
C VAL A 124 -3.55 -8.36 1.62
N GLN A 125 -2.66 -9.24 1.13
CA GLN A 125 -1.39 -9.53 1.78
C GLN A 125 -0.45 -8.31 1.83
N MET A 126 -0.42 -7.49 0.77
CA MET A 126 0.37 -6.27 0.71
C MET A 126 -0.09 -5.25 1.75
N VAL A 127 -1.41 -5.06 1.89
CA VAL A 127 -1.98 -4.19 2.95
C VAL A 127 -1.56 -4.70 4.33
N ALA A 128 -1.71 -6.00 4.60
CA ALA A 128 -1.32 -6.59 5.88
C ALA A 128 0.17 -6.42 6.18
N THR A 129 1.02 -6.61 5.17
CA THR A 129 2.47 -6.47 5.28
C THR A 129 2.86 -5.03 5.60
N HIS A 130 2.25 -4.07 4.92
CA HIS A 130 2.46 -2.64 5.17
C HIS A 130 1.98 -2.24 6.57
N ASP A 131 0.78 -2.63 6.96
CA ASP A 131 0.22 -2.32 8.29
C ASP A 131 1.10 -2.88 9.41
N LEU A 132 1.55 -4.14 9.31
CA LEU A 132 2.44 -4.75 10.29
C LEU A 132 3.80 -4.01 10.38
N ALA A 133 4.35 -3.57 9.24
CA ALA A 133 5.56 -2.76 9.23
C ALA A 133 5.36 -1.42 9.96
N MET A 134 4.26 -0.71 9.69
CA MET A 134 3.95 0.57 10.34
C MET A 134 3.72 0.39 11.85
N LYS A 135 2.97 -0.65 12.26
CA LYS A 135 2.75 -0.98 13.68
C LYS A 135 4.06 -1.33 14.39
N ALA A 136 4.95 -2.10 13.74
CA ALA A 136 6.26 -2.42 14.31
C ALA A 136 7.12 -1.16 14.48
N MET A 137 7.18 -0.28 13.49
CA MET A 137 7.93 0.98 13.58
C MET A 137 7.37 1.92 14.65
N ARG A 138 6.04 2.07 14.74
CA ARG A 138 5.40 2.87 15.79
C ARG A 138 5.71 2.32 17.19
N LYS A 139 5.65 1.00 17.38
CA LYS A 139 6.02 0.38 18.66
C LYS A 139 7.50 0.57 18.97
N MET A 140 8.37 0.48 17.95
CA MET A 140 9.81 0.68 18.08
C MET A 140 10.14 2.11 18.50
N SER A 141 9.48 3.13 17.94
CA SER A 141 9.73 4.54 18.29
C SER A 141 9.37 4.89 19.75
N HIS A 142 8.60 4.04 20.42
CA HIS A 142 8.25 4.19 21.83
C HIS A 142 8.99 3.20 22.75
N ALA A 143 9.82 2.31 22.20
CA ALA A 143 10.59 1.37 22.99
C ALA A 143 11.81 2.07 23.61
N SER A 144 12.05 1.82 24.90
CA SER A 144 13.21 2.34 25.65
C SER A 144 14.30 1.30 25.88
N ASP A 145 14.05 0.04 25.51
CA ASP A 145 14.96 -1.09 25.68
C ASP A 145 15.48 -1.58 24.32
N VAL A 146 16.78 -1.86 24.25
CA VAL A 146 17.51 -2.18 23.02
C VAL A 146 17.04 -3.50 22.41
N ASP A 147 16.72 -4.53 23.22
CA ASP A 147 16.26 -5.83 22.72
C ASP A 147 14.88 -5.70 22.04
N ARG A 148 13.98 -4.90 22.61
CA ARG A 148 12.69 -4.60 21.97
C ARG A 148 12.86 -3.80 20.68
N MET A 149 13.75 -2.81 20.67
CA MET A 149 14.03 -2.02 19.48
C MET A 149 14.56 -2.92 18.35
N ASP A 150 15.51 -3.81 18.65
CA ASP A 150 16.09 -4.73 17.66
C ASP A 150 15.04 -5.70 17.09
N LYS A 151 14.23 -6.33 17.95
CA LYS A 151 13.17 -7.25 17.52
C LYS A 151 12.14 -6.56 16.62
N LEU A 152 11.66 -5.39 17.01
CA LEU A 152 10.69 -4.62 16.24
C LEU A 152 11.29 -4.08 14.93
N GLY A 153 12.54 -3.62 14.98
CA GLY A 153 13.28 -3.17 13.80
C GLY A 153 13.49 -4.30 12.78
N ASN A 154 13.77 -5.51 13.24
CA ASN A 154 13.90 -6.69 12.38
C ASN A 154 12.56 -7.06 11.73
N ILE A 155 11.46 -7.05 12.48
CA ILE A 155 10.11 -7.28 11.93
C ILE A 155 9.78 -6.23 10.87
N ALA A 156 9.96 -4.94 11.18
CA ALA A 156 9.71 -3.85 10.25
C ALA A 156 10.53 -4.02 8.97
N THR A 157 11.83 -4.29 9.10
CA THR A 157 12.74 -4.49 7.95
C THR A 157 12.32 -5.67 7.08
N LYS A 158 11.94 -6.80 7.69
CA LYS A 158 11.45 -7.97 6.97
C LYS A 158 10.17 -7.66 6.20
N MET A 159 9.19 -7.02 6.85
CA MET A 159 7.93 -6.67 6.20
C MET A 159 8.13 -5.65 5.06
N MET A 160 8.97 -4.63 5.24
CA MET A 160 9.27 -3.67 4.17
C MET A 160 9.94 -4.33 2.95
N ARG A 161 10.87 -5.27 3.17
CA ARG A 161 11.47 -6.05 2.07
C ARG A 161 10.41 -6.92 1.38
N THR A 162 9.59 -7.64 2.16
CA THR A 162 8.50 -8.46 1.62
C THR A 162 7.54 -7.62 0.77
N TYR A 163 7.15 -6.43 1.24
CA TYR A 163 6.29 -5.51 0.51
C TYR A 163 6.89 -5.11 -0.84
N THR A 164 8.20 -4.84 -0.88
CA THR A 164 8.92 -4.54 -2.13
C THR A 164 8.89 -5.74 -3.09
N THR A 165 9.15 -6.95 -2.59
CA THR A 165 9.05 -8.18 -3.40
C THR A 165 7.62 -8.44 -3.90
N GLN A 166 6.58 -8.12 -3.11
CA GLN A 166 5.19 -8.23 -3.53
C GLN A 166 4.86 -7.24 -4.67
N ILE A 167 5.38 -6.01 -4.62
CA ILE A 167 5.25 -5.05 -5.72
C ILE A 167 5.88 -5.61 -7.00
N GLU A 168 7.09 -6.16 -6.91
CA GLU A 168 7.78 -6.77 -8.06
C GLU A 168 7.02 -7.97 -8.61
N ALA A 169 6.47 -8.82 -7.73
CA ALA A 169 5.65 -9.97 -8.10
C ALA A 169 4.37 -9.55 -8.83
N LEU A 170 3.66 -8.53 -8.33
CA LEU A 170 2.49 -7.97 -8.98
C LEU A 170 2.83 -7.40 -10.37
N ALA A 171 3.91 -6.61 -10.46
CA ALA A 171 4.37 -6.06 -11.73
C ALA A 171 4.79 -7.16 -12.72
N LYS A 172 5.33 -8.28 -12.24
CA LYS A 172 5.67 -9.44 -13.07
C LYS A 172 4.42 -10.18 -13.55
N LEU A 173 3.44 -10.40 -12.66
CA LEU A 173 2.17 -11.04 -12.99
C LEU A 173 1.44 -10.28 -14.09
N ARG A 174 1.36 -8.95 -13.99
CA ARG A 174 0.73 -8.08 -15.00
C ARG A 174 1.45 -8.02 -16.34
N ARG A 175 2.78 -8.23 -16.35
CA ARG A 175 3.55 -8.35 -17.59
C ARG A 175 3.40 -9.71 -18.26
N GLY A 176 2.64 -10.65 -17.68
CA GLY A 176 2.32 -11.93 -18.30
C GLY A 176 3.52 -12.87 -18.51
N GLY A 177 4.66 -12.59 -17.87
CA GLY A 177 5.88 -13.39 -18.07
C GLY A 177 6.57 -13.19 -19.43
N GLU A 178 6.21 -12.17 -20.21
CA GLU A 178 6.92 -11.84 -21.45
C GLU A 178 8.34 -11.34 -21.12
N GLN A 179 9.32 -12.23 -21.27
CA GLN A 179 10.68 -11.78 -21.57
C GLN A 179 10.68 -11.36 -23.04
N THR A 180 10.49 -10.07 -23.32
CA THR A 180 10.67 -9.52 -24.67
C THR A 180 12.11 -9.75 -25.12
N VAL A 181 12.37 -10.85 -25.85
CA VAL A 181 13.63 -11.08 -26.55
C VAL A 181 13.58 -10.29 -27.86
N ARG A 182 14.18 -9.10 -27.87
CA ARG A 182 14.33 -8.33 -29.12
C ARG A 182 15.47 -8.95 -29.92
N VAL A 183 15.13 -9.66 -30.99
CA VAL A 183 16.12 -10.17 -31.95
C VAL A 183 16.59 -9.00 -32.81
N GLU A 184 17.78 -8.49 -32.51
CA GLU A 184 18.50 -7.57 -33.38
C GLU A 184 19.46 -8.37 -34.25
N HIS A 185 19.21 -8.42 -35.56
CA HIS A 185 20.15 -9.01 -36.50
C HIS A 185 21.39 -8.11 -36.63
N VAL A 186 22.45 -8.43 -35.87
CA VAL A 186 23.77 -7.80 -36.03
C VAL A 186 24.50 -8.50 -37.18
N HIS A 187 24.75 -7.77 -38.27
CA HIS A 187 25.62 -8.26 -39.34
C HIS A 187 27.08 -8.16 -38.89
N VAL A 188 27.73 -9.30 -38.74
CA VAL A 188 29.17 -9.38 -38.50
C VAL A 188 29.85 -9.57 -39.84
N TYR A 189 30.56 -8.54 -40.31
CA TYR A 189 31.36 -8.59 -41.53
C TYR A 189 32.62 -9.45 -41.33
N GLN A 190 33.23 -9.90 -42.42
CA GLN A 190 34.45 -10.71 -42.39
C GLN A 190 35.55 -9.98 -41.56
N GLY A 191 35.97 -10.61 -40.46
CA GLY A 191 36.96 -10.05 -39.51
C GLY A 191 36.36 -9.45 -38.21
N GLY A 192 35.04 -9.33 -38.07
CA GLY A 192 34.39 -8.93 -36.82
C GLY A 192 34.21 -10.12 -35.87
N GLN A 193 34.47 -9.93 -34.57
CA GLN A 193 34.12 -10.89 -33.52
C GLN A 193 33.05 -10.29 -32.61
N ALA A 194 31.93 -11.00 -32.46
CA ALA A 194 30.91 -10.68 -31.48
C ALA A 194 31.13 -11.53 -30.22
N ILE A 195 31.22 -10.88 -29.06
CA ILE A 195 31.29 -11.56 -27.77
C ILE A 195 29.87 -11.69 -27.23
N VAL A 196 29.45 -12.91 -26.90
CA VAL A 196 28.17 -13.18 -26.25
C VAL A 196 28.43 -13.62 -24.81
N GLY A 197 28.07 -12.79 -23.84
CA GLY A 197 28.26 -13.09 -22.41
C GLY A 197 28.42 -11.84 -21.54
N ASN A 198 28.50 -12.04 -20.22
CA ASN A 198 28.67 -10.95 -19.25
C ASN A 198 30.13 -10.44 -19.31
N VAL A 199 30.35 -9.26 -19.88
CA VAL A 199 31.71 -8.68 -20.04
C VAL A 199 32.08 -7.88 -18.79
N GLN A 200 32.88 -8.49 -17.91
CA GLN A 200 33.61 -7.74 -16.88
C GLN A 200 34.94 -7.26 -17.48
N ARG A 201 35.10 -5.95 -17.68
CA ARG A 201 36.40 -5.36 -18.04
C ARG A 201 37.32 -5.41 -16.82
N GLY A 202 38.11 -6.47 -16.70
CA GLY A 202 39.24 -6.52 -15.77
C GLY A 202 40.36 -5.60 -16.27
N GLY A 203 40.57 -4.48 -15.58
CA GLY A 203 41.71 -3.60 -15.83
C GLY A 203 43.02 -4.31 -15.47
N ALA A 204 43.93 -4.43 -16.43
CA ALA A 204 45.25 -5.00 -16.25
C ALA A 204 46.17 -4.06 -15.43
N PRO A 205 47.12 -4.62 -14.65
CA PRO A 205 48.03 -3.87 -13.79
C PRO A 205 49.12 -3.18 -14.61
N GLY A 206 49.27 -1.87 -14.44
CA GLY A 206 50.37 -1.09 -15.01
C GLY A 206 51.67 -1.40 -14.30
N GLY A 207 52.57 -2.09 -15.01
CA GLY A 207 53.97 -2.28 -14.62
C GLY A 207 54.78 -0.99 -14.76
N TYR A 208 55.78 -0.86 -13.90
CA TYR A 208 56.79 0.18 -13.89
C TYR A 208 57.74 0.05 -15.09
N ASP A 209 58.06 1.18 -15.71
CA ASP A 209 59.42 1.61 -16.08
C ASP A 209 59.42 3.14 -16.26
#